data_AF-A0A0B1SY23-F1
#
_entry.id   AF-A0A0B1SY23-F1
#
_cell.length_a   1.000
_cell.length_b   1.000
_cell.length_c   1.000
_cell.angle_alpha   90.00
_cell.angle_beta   90.00
_cell.angle_gamma   90.00
#
_symmetry.space_group_name_H-M   'P 1'
#
loop_
_entity.id
_entity.type
_entity.pdbx_description
1 polymer ?
#
loop_
_entity_poly.entity_id
_entity_poly.type
_entity_poly.pdbx_seq_one_letter_code
_entity_poly.pdbx_strand_id
1 'polypeptide(L)'
;MPVTWTSLWRQYRNDPEFRGCTHSFVASFAIAIISWYFGIVVALLAFVTCIPVAFFSGRYFGQKPICAVQSTFLGLLNGSSVALLFYWWNTPFTLFCSYCFIFSLFHFSEYFFTAITNRRSLQPDSFLLNHSVAYWVAACASWAEFLLEVSYFTVICFCFYYLFLRYS
;
A
#
# COMPACT_ATOMS: atom_id res chain seq x y z
N MET A 1 18.68 5.39 24.05
CA MET A 1 17.98 6.59 24.56
C MET A 1 16.49 6.34 24.45
N PRO A 2 15.67 6.62 25.48
CA PRO A 2 14.22 6.46 25.36
C PRO A 2 13.68 7.33 24.23
N VAL A 3 12.78 6.77 23.41
CA VAL A 3 12.06 7.54 22.38
C VAL A 3 11.08 8.46 23.11
N THR A 4 11.36 9.75 23.11
CA THR A 4 10.48 10.78 23.66
C THR A 4 9.86 11.56 22.50
N TRP A 5 8.70 12.16 22.72
CA TRP A 5 8.06 13.01 21.70
C TRP A 5 8.99 14.11 21.16
N THR A 6 9.82 14.68 22.03
CA THR A 6 10.79 15.71 21.65
C THR A 6 11.95 15.14 20.82
N SER A 7 12.40 13.91 21.10
CA SER A 7 13.45 13.27 20.29
C SER A 7 12.93 12.86 18.91
N LEU A 8 11.69 12.35 18.84
CA LEU A 8 11.02 11.98 17.59
C LEU A 8 10.74 13.21 16.71
N TRP A 9 10.21 14.30 17.29
CA TRP A 9 10.00 15.54 16.53
C TRP A 9 11.29 16.13 15.98
N ARG A 10 12.36 16.12 16.80
CA ARG A 10 13.69 16.55 16.36
C ARG A 10 14.23 15.66 15.23
N GLN A 11 13.99 14.36 15.31
CA GLN A 11 14.37 13.39 14.28
C GLN A 11 13.67 13.66 12.96
N TYR A 12 12.35 13.77 13.01
CA TYR A 12 11.51 14.13 11.88
C TYR A 12 11.94 15.44 11.21
N ARG A 13 12.29 16.45 11.99
CA ARG A 13 12.69 17.75 11.45
C ARG A 13 14.07 17.73 10.79
N ASN A 14 15.00 16.98 11.35
CA ASN A 14 16.42 17.00 10.97
C ASN A 14 16.77 15.98 9.88
N ASP A 15 15.96 14.93 9.70
CA ASP A 15 16.19 13.89 8.70
C ASP A 15 15.32 14.14 7.45
N PRO A 16 15.91 14.61 6.33
CA PRO A 16 15.16 14.92 5.13
C PRO A 16 14.59 13.67 4.45
N GLU A 17 15.22 12.50 4.59
CA GLU A 17 14.72 11.24 4.00
C GLU A 17 13.49 10.76 4.75
N PHE A 18 13.58 10.71 6.08
CA PHE A 18 12.48 10.30 6.93
C PHE A 18 11.25 11.22 6.75
N ARG A 19 11.47 12.54 6.74
CA ARG A 19 10.42 13.53 6.48
C ARG A 19 9.83 13.38 5.08
N GLY A 20 10.69 13.18 4.09
CA GLY A 20 10.30 13.01 2.69
C GLY A 20 9.39 11.83 2.45
N CYS A 21 9.81 10.66 2.93
CA CYS A 21 9.04 9.43 2.80
C CYS A 21 7.72 9.54 3.58
N THR A 22 7.74 10.05 4.81
CA THR A 22 6.51 10.24 5.60
C THR A 22 5.51 11.18 4.89
N HIS A 23 5.96 12.32 4.36
CA HIS A 23 5.11 13.20 3.56
C HIS A 23 4.61 12.53 2.28
N SER A 24 5.47 11.78 1.59
CA SER A 24 5.13 11.09 0.33
C SER A 24 4.07 10.00 0.56
N PHE A 25 4.18 9.25 1.66
CA PHE A 25 3.17 8.27 2.06
C PHE A 25 1.82 8.93 2.37
N VAL A 26 1.81 9.95 3.21
CA VAL A 26 0.57 10.64 3.63
C VAL A 26 -0.11 11.35 2.45
N ALA A 27 0.67 12.04 1.61
CA ALA A 27 0.14 12.72 0.43
C ALA A 27 -0.47 11.73 -0.57
N SER A 28 0.24 10.64 -0.86
CA SER A 28 -0.26 9.62 -1.79
C SER A 28 -1.45 8.82 -1.25
N PHE A 29 -1.50 8.58 0.06
CA PHE A 29 -2.68 8.01 0.72
C PHE A 29 -3.93 8.88 0.52
N ALA A 30 -3.80 10.18 0.76
CA ALA A 30 -4.89 11.13 0.57
C ALA A 30 -5.31 11.23 -0.91
N ILE A 31 -4.33 11.33 -1.82
CA ILE A 31 -4.57 11.35 -3.26
C ILE A 31 -5.31 10.09 -3.70
N ALA A 32 -4.92 8.91 -3.22
CA ALA A 32 -5.59 7.67 -3.57
C ALA A 32 -7.06 7.69 -3.15
N ILE A 33 -7.38 8.03 -1.89
CA ILE A 33 -8.77 8.10 -1.42
C ILE A 33 -9.60 9.08 -2.28
N ILE A 34 -9.06 10.27 -2.52
CA ILE A 34 -9.74 11.31 -3.32
C ILE A 34 -9.92 10.83 -4.77
N SER A 35 -8.92 10.19 -5.35
CA SER A 35 -8.98 9.73 -6.74
C SER A 35 -10.06 8.67 -6.96
N TRP A 36 -10.25 7.76 -5.99
CA TRP A 36 -11.30 6.76 -6.03
C TRP A 36 -12.71 7.36 -5.96
N TYR A 37 -12.88 8.50 -5.27
CA TYR A 37 -14.15 9.23 -5.26
C TYR A 37 -14.54 9.72 -6.66
N PHE A 38 -13.57 10.11 -7.48
CA PHE A 38 -13.81 10.55 -8.87
C PHE A 38 -13.83 9.40 -9.89
N GLY A 39 -13.62 8.16 -9.45
CA GLY A 39 -13.72 6.95 -10.26
C GLY A 39 -12.40 6.34 -10.68
N ILE A 40 -12.49 5.12 -11.24
CA ILE A 40 -11.34 4.25 -11.54
C ILE A 40 -10.31 4.91 -12.48
N VAL A 41 -10.75 5.70 -13.46
CA VAL A 41 -9.84 6.37 -14.41
C VAL A 41 -8.96 7.37 -13.69
N VAL A 42 -9.53 8.17 -12.78
CA VAL A 42 -8.78 9.16 -11.98
C VAL A 42 -7.84 8.45 -11.02
N ALA A 43 -8.26 7.33 -10.42
CA ALA A 43 -7.40 6.49 -9.59
C ALA A 43 -6.18 5.97 -10.38
N LEU A 44 -6.38 5.42 -11.58
CA LEU A 44 -5.27 4.94 -12.42
C LEU A 44 -4.32 6.07 -12.84
N LEU A 45 -4.87 7.25 -13.20
CA LEU A 45 -4.05 8.43 -13.48
C LEU A 45 -3.24 8.88 -12.26
N ALA A 46 -3.79 8.79 -11.05
CA ALA A 46 -3.07 9.09 -9.82
C ALA A 46 -1.86 8.15 -9.63
N PHE A 47 -2.00 6.85 -9.89
CA PHE A 47 -0.88 5.90 -9.85
C PHE A 47 0.20 6.24 -10.89
N VAL A 48 -0.21 6.53 -12.13
CA VAL A 48 0.72 6.83 -13.23
C VAL A 48 1.47 8.14 -12.99
N THR A 49 0.84 9.13 -12.36
CA THR A 49 1.44 10.46 -12.17
C THR A 49 2.24 10.58 -10.87
N CYS A 50 1.77 9.99 -9.76
CA CYS A 50 2.42 10.12 -8.46
C CYS A 50 3.79 9.43 -8.43
N ILE A 51 3.96 8.31 -9.13
CA ILE A 51 5.22 7.54 -9.13
C ILE A 51 6.37 8.33 -9.80
N PRO A 52 6.24 8.86 -11.03
CA PRO A 52 7.25 9.76 -11.61
C PRO A 52 7.49 11.01 -10.77
N VAL A 53 6.43 11.63 -10.24
CA VAL A 53 6.56 12.83 -9.39
C VAL A 53 7.37 12.53 -8.13
N ALA A 54 7.17 11.36 -7.50
CA ALA A 54 7.95 10.92 -6.35
C ALA A 54 9.43 10.71 -6.72
N PHE A 55 9.70 10.13 -7.89
CA PHE A 55 11.07 9.94 -8.37
C PHE A 55 11.80 11.27 -8.60
N PHE A 56 11.18 12.21 -9.31
CA PHE A 56 11.78 13.52 -9.59
C PHE A 56 11.88 14.40 -8.34
N SER A 57 10.86 14.41 -7.48
CA SER A 57 10.88 15.18 -6.24
C SER A 57 11.93 14.65 -5.27
N GLY A 58 12.09 13.33 -5.15
CA GLY A 58 13.15 12.73 -4.35
C GLY A 58 14.53 13.24 -4.79
N ARG A 59 14.79 13.26 -6.10
CA ARG A 59 16.05 13.78 -6.65
C ARG A 59 16.23 15.29 -6.40
N TYR A 60 15.16 16.08 -6.50
CA TYR A 60 15.21 17.53 -6.31
C TYR A 60 15.47 17.93 -4.85
N PHE A 61 14.84 17.24 -3.89
CA PHE A 61 14.99 17.51 -2.46
C PHE A 61 16.21 16.82 -1.81
N GLY A 62 17.08 16.20 -2.61
CA GLY A 62 18.29 15.52 -2.12
C GLY A 62 18.01 14.23 -1.35
N GLN A 63 16.84 13.62 -1.56
CA GLN A 63 16.45 12.34 -0.99
C GLN A 63 16.79 11.21 -1.96
N LYS A 64 16.92 9.98 -1.46
CA LYS A 64 16.99 8.80 -2.32
C LYS A 64 15.67 8.63 -3.08
N PRO A 65 15.66 8.73 -4.42
CA PRO A 65 14.43 8.73 -5.20
C PRO A 65 13.67 7.41 -5.06
N ILE A 66 14.39 6.30 -4.86
CA ILE A 66 13.81 4.97 -4.68
C ILE A 66 12.99 4.90 -3.39
N CYS A 67 13.48 5.47 -2.27
CA CYS A 67 12.74 5.51 -1.02
C CYS A 67 11.45 6.32 -1.15
N ALA A 68 11.51 7.47 -1.84
CA ALA A 68 10.32 8.28 -2.11
C ALA A 68 9.29 7.51 -2.95
N VAL A 69 9.73 6.84 -4.02
CA VAL A 69 8.87 6.01 -4.87
C VAL A 69 8.23 4.85 -4.10
N GLN A 70 9.00 4.11 -3.30
CA GLN A 70 8.48 3.01 -2.47
C GLN A 70 7.44 3.52 -1.46
N SER A 71 7.74 4.65 -0.81
CA SER A 71 6.82 5.28 0.13
C SER A 71 5.53 5.76 -0.54
N THR A 72 5.61 6.34 -1.73
CA THR A 72 4.45 6.75 -2.53
C THR A 72 3.63 5.54 -2.98
N PHE A 73 4.28 4.46 -3.43
CA PHE A 73 3.59 3.24 -3.81
C PHE A 73 2.81 2.64 -2.64
N LEU A 74 3.44 2.55 -1.46
CA LEU A 74 2.78 2.04 -0.26
C LEU A 74 1.61 2.93 0.18
N GLY A 75 1.74 4.26 0.07
CA GLY A 75 0.64 5.18 0.39
C GLY A 75 -0.52 5.08 -0.60
N LEU A 76 -0.24 4.99 -1.91
CA LEU A 76 -1.27 4.75 -2.94
C LEU A 76 -2.00 3.43 -2.73
N LEU A 77 -1.27 2.34 -2.44
CA LEU A 77 -1.83 1.03 -2.17
C LEU A 77 -2.69 1.07 -0.90
N ASN A 78 -2.21 1.71 0.15
CA ASN A 78 -2.94 1.82 1.42
C ASN A 78 -4.24 2.64 1.28
N GLY A 79 -4.17 3.82 0.66
CA GLY A 79 -5.35 4.66 0.44
C GLY A 79 -6.37 4.03 -0.51
N SER A 80 -5.90 3.32 -1.55
CA SER A 80 -6.77 2.54 -2.44
C SER A 80 -7.46 1.40 -1.70
N SER A 81 -6.73 0.71 -0.83
CA SER A 81 -7.30 -0.37 -0.01
C SER A 81 -8.42 0.14 0.89
N VAL A 82 -8.25 1.31 1.52
CA VAL A 82 -9.30 1.94 2.33
C VAL A 82 -10.50 2.32 1.48
N ALA A 83 -10.31 2.98 0.34
CA ALA A 83 -11.41 3.36 -0.54
C ALA A 83 -12.19 2.15 -1.05
N LEU A 84 -11.48 1.09 -1.47
CA LEU A 84 -12.08 -0.15 -1.95
C LEU A 84 -12.75 -0.97 -0.84
N LEU A 85 -12.25 -0.92 0.40
CA LEU A 85 -12.90 -1.55 1.55
C LEU A 85 -14.32 -1.02 1.74
N PHE A 86 -14.49 0.30 1.67
CA PHE A 86 -15.81 0.92 1.77
C PHE A 86 -16.68 0.65 0.55
N TYR A 87 -16.10 0.65 -0.66
CA TYR A 87 -16.83 0.42 -1.90
C TYR A 87 -17.37 -1.02 -2.01
N TRP A 88 -16.55 -2.01 -1.65
CA TRP A 88 -16.87 -3.44 -1.75
C TRP A 88 -17.29 -4.05 -0.41
N TRP A 89 -17.92 -3.24 0.44
CA TRP A 89 -18.45 -3.68 1.72
C TRP A 89 -19.40 -4.88 1.54
N ASN A 90 -19.22 -5.93 2.35
CA ASN A 90 -19.94 -7.22 2.28
C ASN A 90 -19.64 -8.11 1.06
N THR A 91 -18.50 -7.95 0.39
CA THR A 91 -18.06 -8.87 -0.67
C THR A 91 -16.81 -9.63 -0.21
N PRO A 92 -16.47 -10.78 -0.82
CA PRO A 92 -15.20 -11.45 -0.49
C PRO A 92 -13.97 -10.57 -0.74
N PHE A 93 -14.06 -9.58 -1.63
CA PHE A 93 -12.98 -8.62 -1.89
C PHE A 93 -12.62 -7.75 -0.67
N THR A 94 -13.50 -7.63 0.34
CA THR A 94 -13.17 -6.97 1.60
C THR A 94 -11.94 -7.61 2.28
N LEU A 95 -11.77 -8.94 2.18
CA LEU A 95 -10.61 -9.64 2.73
C LEU A 95 -9.33 -9.26 2.01
N PHE A 96 -9.36 -9.21 0.67
CA PHE A 96 -8.21 -8.79 -0.14
C PHE A 96 -7.84 -7.33 0.10
N CYS A 97 -8.81 -6.43 0.19
CA CYS A 97 -8.54 -5.03 0.51
C CYS A 97 -7.99 -4.86 1.93
N SER A 98 -8.47 -5.64 2.91
CA SER A 98 -7.92 -5.65 4.28
C SER A 98 -6.47 -6.15 4.29
N TYR A 99 -6.18 -7.21 3.52
CA TYR A 99 -4.82 -7.72 3.34
C TYR A 99 -3.89 -6.65 2.76
N CYS A 100 -4.29 -5.99 1.67
CA CYS A 100 -3.50 -4.92 1.04
C CYS A 100 -3.27 -3.73 1.98
N PHE A 101 -4.26 -3.38 2.80
CA PHE A 101 -4.15 -2.35 3.85
C PHE A 101 -3.09 -2.72 4.90
N ILE A 102 -3.17 -3.93 5.46
CA ILE A 102 -2.21 -4.40 6.49
C ILE A 102 -0.81 -4.55 5.88
N PHE A 103 -0.70 -5.13 4.70
CA PHE A 103 0.57 -5.30 3.98
C PHE A 103 1.28 -3.96 3.77
N SER A 104 0.56 -2.97 3.24
CA SER A 104 1.14 -1.64 2.99
C SER A 104 1.52 -0.90 4.27
N LEU A 105 0.71 -0.99 5.34
CA LEU A 105 1.04 -0.42 6.64
C LEU A 105 2.23 -1.10 7.29
N PHE A 106 2.31 -2.43 7.21
CA PHE A 106 3.40 -3.20 7.80
C PHE A 106 4.75 -2.76 7.21
N HIS A 107 4.88 -2.78 5.87
CA HIS A 107 6.12 -2.37 5.19
C HIS A 107 6.48 -0.89 5.42
N PHE A 108 5.49 0.01 5.48
CA PHE A 108 5.76 1.40 5.82
C PHE A 108 6.16 1.58 7.30
N SER A 109 5.51 0.86 8.21
CA SER A 109 5.81 0.92 9.64
C SER A 109 7.21 0.43 9.94
N GLU A 110 7.70 -0.57 9.23
CA GLU A 110 9.06 -1.06 9.35
C GLU A 110 10.09 -0.01 8.95
N TYR A 111 9.88 0.67 7.82
CA TYR A 111 10.69 1.83 7.44
C TYR A 111 10.62 2.92 8.52
N PHE A 112 9.43 3.22 9.03
CA PHE A 112 9.21 4.26 10.04
C PHE A 112 9.93 3.95 11.36
N PHE A 113 9.84 2.72 11.86
CA PHE A 113 10.53 2.30 13.08
C PHE A 113 12.04 2.19 12.87
N THR A 114 12.49 1.76 11.69
CA THR A 114 13.91 1.78 11.32
C THR A 114 14.45 3.21 11.30
N ALA A 115 13.69 4.15 10.73
CA ALA A 115 14.04 5.57 10.71
C ALA A 115 14.19 6.13 12.14
N ILE A 116 13.33 5.71 13.07
CA ILE A 116 13.38 6.13 14.48
C ILE A 116 14.57 5.52 15.20
N THR A 117 14.82 4.22 15.03
CA THR A 117 15.79 3.46 15.83
C THR A 117 17.22 3.50 15.28
N ASN A 118 17.40 3.57 13.95
CA ASN A 118 18.72 3.52 13.32
C ASN A 118 18.85 4.47 12.11
N ARG A 119 19.33 5.70 12.35
CA ARG A 119 19.43 6.78 11.34
C ARG A 119 20.48 6.59 10.25
N ARG A 120 21.58 5.89 10.52
CA ARG A 120 22.75 5.90 9.61
C ARG A 120 22.59 5.00 8.38
N SER A 121 21.49 4.25 8.30
CA SER A 121 21.27 3.23 7.26
C SER A 121 19.86 3.25 6.68
N LEU A 122 19.23 4.42 6.56
CA LEU A 122 18.00 4.50 5.77
C LEU A 122 18.33 4.15 4.32
N GLN A 123 17.88 2.98 3.89
CA GLN A 123 18.10 2.45 2.55
C GLN A 123 16.75 2.06 1.96
N PRO A 124 16.67 1.91 0.64
CA PRO A 124 15.49 1.32 -0.01
C PRO A 124 15.10 -0.05 0.58
N ASP A 125 16.09 -0.79 1.09
CA ASP A 125 15.89 -2.07 1.75
C ASP A 125 15.21 -1.94 3.12
N SER A 126 15.16 -0.74 3.73
CA SER A 126 14.48 -0.51 5.02
C SER A 126 12.95 -0.64 4.93
N PHE A 127 12.37 -0.65 3.72
CA PHE A 127 10.98 -1.02 3.51
C PHE A 127 10.75 -2.54 3.51
N LEU A 128 11.83 -3.34 3.49
CA LEU A 128 11.85 -4.79 3.28
C LEU A 128 11.05 -5.28 2.06
N LEU A 129 10.74 -4.42 1.10
CA LEU A 129 10.13 -4.83 -0.17
C LEU A 129 11.07 -5.76 -0.97
N ASN A 130 12.37 -5.72 -0.68
CA ASN A 130 13.37 -6.52 -1.35
C ASN A 130 13.51 -7.91 -0.67
N HIS A 131 12.42 -8.65 -0.59
CA HIS A 131 12.46 -10.07 -0.21
C HIS A 131 12.90 -10.95 -1.38
N SER A 132 13.29 -12.19 -1.07
CA SER A 132 13.73 -13.16 -2.08
C SER A 132 12.65 -13.37 -3.16
N VAL A 133 13.06 -13.78 -4.36
CA VAL A 133 12.13 -14.12 -5.46
C VAL A 133 11.05 -15.10 -4.99
N ALA A 134 11.39 -16.04 -4.10
CA ALA A 134 10.44 -17.00 -3.53
C ALA A 134 9.31 -16.33 -2.74
N TYR A 135 9.58 -15.25 -2.00
CA TYR A 135 8.55 -14.50 -1.28
C TYR A 135 7.55 -13.86 -2.25
N TRP A 136 8.05 -13.20 -3.29
CA TRP A 136 7.19 -12.59 -4.31
C TRP A 136 6.37 -13.63 -5.07
N VAL A 137 6.95 -14.79 -5.36
CA VAL A 137 6.22 -15.92 -5.94
C VAL A 137 5.11 -16.41 -5.00
N ALA A 138 5.40 -16.55 -3.70
CA ALA A 138 4.39 -16.96 -2.72
C ALA A 138 3.26 -15.93 -2.57
N ALA A 139 3.58 -14.63 -2.57
CA ALA A 139 2.59 -13.56 -2.54
C ALA A 139 1.72 -13.55 -3.81
N CYS A 140 2.33 -13.67 -5.00
CA CYS A 140 1.57 -13.78 -6.25
C CYS A 140 0.71 -15.05 -6.30
N ALA A 141 1.21 -16.16 -5.77
CA ALA A 141 0.47 -17.41 -5.68
C ALA A 141 -0.75 -17.27 -4.76
N SER A 142 -0.62 -16.61 -3.60
CA SER A 142 -1.76 -16.39 -2.70
C SER A 142 -2.79 -15.42 -3.28
N TRP A 143 -2.36 -14.41 -4.05
CA TRP A 143 -3.28 -13.53 -4.78
C TRP A 143 -4.03 -14.30 -5.87
N ALA A 144 -3.33 -15.16 -6.61
CA ALA A 144 -3.95 -16.00 -7.64
C ALA A 144 -4.94 -17.00 -7.02
N GLU A 145 -4.57 -17.66 -5.92
CA GLU A 145 -5.44 -18.56 -5.16
C GLU A 145 -6.72 -17.84 -4.72
N PHE A 146 -6.61 -16.66 -4.10
CA PHE A 146 -7.78 -15.87 -3.70
C PHE A 146 -8.69 -15.51 -4.88
N LEU A 147 -8.13 -15.07 -6.01
CA LEU A 147 -8.92 -14.70 -7.19
C LEU A 147 -9.62 -15.92 -7.81
N LEU A 148 -8.96 -17.08 -7.81
CA LEU A 148 -9.55 -18.33 -8.27
C LEU A 148 -10.68 -18.78 -7.34
N GLU A 149 -10.47 -18.75 -6.02
CA GLU A 149 -11.51 -19.09 -5.04
C GLU A 149 -12.74 -18.19 -5.20
N VAL A 150 -12.56 -16.87 -5.27
CA VAL A 150 -13.67 -15.94 -5.49
C VAL A 150 -14.39 -16.24 -6.80
N SER A 151 -13.66 -16.56 -7.88
CA SER A 151 -14.25 -16.86 -9.18
C SER A 151 -15.04 -18.16 -9.16
N TYR A 152 -14.46 -19.26 -8.66
CA TYR A 152 -15.08 -20.58 -8.68
C TYR A 152 -16.20 -20.73 -7.63
N PHE A 153 -16.01 -20.21 -6.42
CA PHE A 153 -17.01 -20.34 -5.35
C PHE A 153 -18.26 -19.50 -5.66
N THR A 154 -18.10 -18.32 -6.27
CA THR A 154 -19.22 -17.50 -6.75
C THR A 154 -20.01 -18.22 -7.86
N VAL A 155 -19.32 -18.86 -8.81
CA VAL A 155 -19.96 -19.62 -9.90
C VAL A 155 -20.71 -20.85 -9.38
N ILE A 156 -20.11 -21.59 -8.44
CA ILE A 156 -20.74 -22.77 -7.83
C ILE A 156 -22.01 -22.37 -7.07
N CYS A 157 -21.95 -21.35 -6.20
CA CYS A 157 -23.12 -20.86 -5.47
C CYS A 157 -24.23 -20.36 -6.40
N PHE A 158 -23.89 -19.66 -7.48
CA PHE A 158 -24.88 -19.19 -8.46
C PHE A 158 -25.57 -20.36 -9.19
N CYS A 159 -24.81 -21.38 -9.59
CA CYS A 159 -25.36 -22.60 -10.18
C CYS A 159 -26.31 -23.34 -9.24
N PHE A 160 -25.96 -23.49 -7.95
CA PHE A 160 -26.83 -24.14 -6.96
C PHE A 160 -28.13 -23.37 -6.73
N TYR A 161 -28.07 -22.05 -6.62
CA TYR A 161 -29.26 -21.20 -6.48
C TYR A 161 -30.19 -21.30 -7.71
N TYR A 162 -29.62 -21.28 -8.92
CA TYR A 162 -30.39 -21.39 -10.16
C TYR A 162 -31.02 -22.78 -10.34
N LEU A 163 -30.31 -23.84 -9.95
CA LEU A 163 -30.87 -25.20 -9.90
C LEU A 163 -31.99 -25.29 -8.86
N PHE A 164 -31.79 -24.76 -7.65
CA PHE A 164 -32.82 -24.78 -6.60
C PHE A 164 -34.10 -24.05 -7.01
N LEU A 165 -34.00 -22.87 -7.64
CA LEU A 165 -35.15 -22.13 -8.18
C LEU A 165 -35.83 -22.81 -9.38
N ARG A 166 -35.08 -23.62 -10.15
CA ARG A 166 -35.64 -24.34 -11.30
C ARG A 166 -36.39 -25.61 -10.91
N TYR A 167 -36.12 -26.13 -9.71
CA TYR A 167 -36.72 -27.36 -9.18
C TYR A 167 -37.64 -27.12 -7.96
N SER A 168 -37.97 -25.87 -7.65
CA SER A 168 -39.00 -25.46 -6.66
C SER A 168 -40.19 -24.83 -7.37
#